data_AF-A0A534BBU0-F1
#
_entry.id   AF-A0A534BBU0-F1
#
_cell.length_a   1.000
_cell.length_b   1.000
_cell.length_c   1.000
_cell.angle_alpha   90.00
_cell.angle_beta   90.00
_cell.angle_gamma   90.00
#
_symmetry.space_group_name_H-M   'P 1'
#
loop_
_entity.id
_entity.type
_entity.pdbx_description
1 polymer ?
#
loop_
_entity_poly.entity_id
_entity_poly.type
_entity_poly.pdbx_seq_one_letter_code
_entity_poly.pdbx_strand_id
1 'polypeptide(L)' 'MAFATLTSKGQATIPLKVRTAARLKTGDRIHFTVLADGTIILRVKNRSI' A
#
# COMPACT_ATOMS: atom_id res chain seq x y z
N MET A 1 -10.01 3.17 10.89
CA MET A 1 -9.49 4.13 9.89
C MET A 1 -8.06 4.48 10.20
N ALA A 2 -7.21 4.60 9.19
CA ALA A 2 -5.84 5.07 9.31
C ALA A 2 -5.57 6.01 8.13
N PHE A 3 -5.01 7.19 8.41
CA PHE A 3 -4.66 8.18 7.40
C PHE A 3 -3.15 8.29 7.28
N ALA A 4 -2.67 8.70 6.12
CA ALA A 4 -1.27 9.02 5.87
C ALA A 4 -1.22 10.28 5.00
N THR A 5 -0.22 11.12 5.23
CA THR A 5 0.02 12.33 4.45
C THR A 5 1.07 12.03 3.39
N LEU A 6 0.81 12.46 2.16
CA LEU A 6 1.78 12.41 1.08
C LEU A 6 2.83 13.49 1.31
N THR A 7 4.10 13.12 1.31
CA THR A 7 5.20 14.08 1.35
C THR A 7 5.36 14.80 0.01
N SER A 8 6.10 15.90 -0.02
CA SER A 8 6.44 16.61 -1.26
C SER A 8 7.17 15.75 -2.30
N LYS A 9 7.78 14.64 -1.87
CA LYS A 9 8.46 13.68 -2.74
C LYS A 9 7.53 12.57 -3.25
N GLY A 10 6.22 12.66 -3.00
CA GLY A 10 5.26 11.65 -3.43
C GLY A 10 5.31 10.35 -2.63
N GLN A 11 5.86 10.37 -1.41
CA GLN A 11 5.93 9.19 -0.54
C GLN A 11 4.87 9.28 0.56
N ALA A 12 4.26 8.16 0.91
CA ALA A 12 3.40 8.05 2.08
C ALA A 12 3.80 6.82 2.89
N THR A 13 3.80 6.95 4.22
CA THR A 13 4.07 5.81 5.10
C THR A 13 2.80 5.01 5.31
N ILE A 14 2.85 3.70 5.06
CA ILE A 14 1.72 2.80 5.34
C ILE A 14 1.60 2.65 6.87
N PRO A 15 0.50 3.08 7.51
CA PRO A 15 0.35 3.01 8.97
C PRO A 15 0.41 1.58 9.50
N LEU A 16 0.86 1.39 10.75
CA LEU A 16 1.07 0.06 11.35
C LEU A 16 -0.15 -0.85 11.18
N LYS A 17 -1.36 -0.36 11.51
CA LYS A 17 -2.60 -1.14 11.38
C LYS A 17 -2.84 -1.67 9.97
N VAL A 18 -2.51 -0.88 8.94
CA VAL A 18 -2.66 -1.28 7.52
C VAL A 18 -1.57 -2.29 7.14
N ARG A 19 -0.32 -2.09 7.55
CA ARG A 19 0.77 -3.05 7.29
C ARG A 19 0.48 -4.42 7.88
N THR A 20 0.03 -4.46 9.14
CA THR A 20 -0.31 -5.69 9.84
C THR A 20 -1.48 -6.40 9.17
N ALA A 21 -2.54 -5.68 8.81
CA ALA A 21 -3.69 -6.26 8.10
C ALA A 21 -3.31 -6.83 6.73
N ALA A 22 -2.43 -6.14 5.98
CA ALA A 22 -1.94 -6.58 4.68
C ALA A 22 -0.78 -7.60 4.76
N ARG A 23 -0.28 -7.93 5.97
CA ARG A 23 0.92 -8.75 6.21
C ARG A 23 2.15 -8.28 5.41
N LEU A 24 2.25 -6.97 5.23
CA LEU A 24 3.34 -6.33 4.48
C LEU A 24 4.62 -6.30 5.32
N LYS A 25 5.73 -6.74 4.74
CA LYS A 25 7.06 -6.71 5.33
C LYS A 25 8.03 -5.87 4.50
N THR A 26 9.15 -5.49 5.11
CA THR A 26 10.24 -4.84 4.39
C THR A 26 10.73 -5.74 3.25
N GLY A 27 10.90 -5.16 2.06
CA GLY A 27 11.31 -5.89 0.86
C GLY A 27 10.17 -6.46 0.03
N ASP A 28 8.93 -6.49 0.55
CA ASP A 28 7.78 -6.91 -0.24
C ASP A 28 7.52 -5.94 -1.40
N ARG A 29 7.23 -6.50 -2.57
CA ARG A 29 6.81 -5.71 -3.73
C ARG A 29 5.33 -5.37 -3.60
N ILE A 30 5.00 -4.14 -3.96
CA ILE A 30 3.64 -3.63 -3.95
C ILE A 30 3.20 -3.38 -5.39
N HIS A 31 2.01 -3.85 -5.74
CA HIS A 31 1.36 -3.57 -7.00
C HIS A 31 0.19 -2.62 -6.78
N PHE A 32 0.15 -1.54 -7.55
CA PHE A 32 -0.92 -0.54 -7.53
C PHE A 32 -1.83 -0.75 -8.73
N THR A 33 -3.13 -0.72 -8.51
CA THR A 33 -4.14 -0.67 -9.57
C THR A 33 -5.04 0.52 -9.31
N VAL A 34 -5.16 1.39 -10.31
CA VAL A 34 -6.12 2.50 -10.28
C VAL A 34 -7.37 2.04 -11.01
N LEU A 35 -8.49 2.03 -10.32
CA LEU A 35 -9.80 1.72 -10.89
C LEU A 35 -10.37 2.96 -11.60
N ALA A 36 -11.38 2.75 -12.45
CA ALA A 36 -11.98 3.83 -13.24
C ALA A 36 -12.65 4.92 -12.39
N ASP A 37 -13.07 4.58 -11.16
CA ASP A 37 -13.67 5.49 -10.18
C ASP A 37 -12.64 6.27 -9.35
N GLY A 38 -11.34 6.11 -9.64
CA GLY A 38 -10.25 6.73 -8.89
C GLY A 38 -9.84 5.96 -7.63
N THR A 39 -10.47 4.83 -7.33
CA THR A 39 -10.05 3.97 -6.22
C THR A 39 -8.68 3.36 -6.51
N ILE A 40 -7.75 3.50 -5.56
CA ILE A 40 -6.42 2.88 -5.64
C ILE A 40 -6.42 1.61 -4.80
N ILE A 41 -6.19 0.47 -5.45
CA ILE A 41 -6.00 -0.82 -4.78
C ILE A 41 -4.50 -1.09 -4.66
N LEU A 42 -4.07 -1.35 -3.43
CA LEU A 42 -2.71 -1.80 -3.11
C LEU A 42 -2.72 -3.31 -2.86
N ARG A 43 -1.92 -4.07 -3.61
CA ARG A 43 -1.75 -5.51 -3.43
C ARG A 43 -0.31 -5.85 -3.10
N VAL A 44 -0.11 -6.65 -2.04
CA VAL A 44 1.20 -7.17 -1.69
C VAL A 44 1.52 -8.36 -2.58
N LYS A 45 2.60 -8.28 -3.36
CA LYS A 45 3.10 -9.42 -4.14
C LYS A 45 4.03 -10.26 -3.26
N ASN A 46 3.46 -10.95 -2.29
CA ASN A 46 4.18 -11.83 -1.35
C ASN A 46 4.06 -13.33 -1.71
N ARG A 47 3.38 -13.66 -2.82
CA ARG A 47 3.30 -15.03 -3.35
C ARG A 47 3.82 -15.02 -4.79
N SER A 48 4.79 -15.88 -5.06
CA SER A 48 5.10 -16.32 -6.42
C SER A 48 4.01 -17.30 -6.82
N ILE A 49 3.12 -16.86 -7.70
CA ILE A 49 2.47 -17.76 -8.65
C ILE A 49 3.11 -17.43 -9.99
#